data_AF-A0A7W6Q703-F1
#
_entry.id   AF-A0A7W6Q703-F1
#
_cell.length_a   1.000
_cell.length_b   1.000
_cell.length_c   1.000
_cell.angle_alpha   90.00
_cell.angle_beta   90.00
_cell.angle_gamma   90.00
#
_symmetry.space_group_name_H-M   'P 1'
#
loop_
_entity.id
_entity.type
_entity.pdbx_description
1 polymer ?
#
loop_
_entity_poly.entity_id
_entity_poly.type
_entity_poly.pdbx_seq_one_letter_code
_entity_poly.pdbx_strand_id
1 'polypeptide(L)'
;MRRRLLSVALAVVLAQPVMAQKTRTYAGEEAAALRCSNALALTAIALSRAELIADVEKEVMLGVTVLILERHVSGTWQQKKRALEVMRDRRSVPDTLDDYRRNAVKCLRQFPIN
;
A
#
# COMPACT_ATOMS: atom_id res chain seq x y z
N MET A 1 -41.78 54.54 -12.32
CA MET A 1 -40.51 54.18 -11.66
C MET A 1 -40.72 52.92 -10.82
N ARG A 2 -40.23 51.74 -11.25
CA ARG A 2 -40.31 50.48 -10.49
C ARG A 2 -38.89 50.07 -10.08
N ARG A 3 -38.60 50.14 -8.78
CA ARG A 3 -37.31 49.78 -8.18
C ARG A 3 -37.11 48.26 -8.27
N ARG A 4 -36.04 47.83 -8.93
CA ARG A 4 -35.51 46.45 -8.86
C ARG A 4 -34.72 46.33 -7.55
N LEU A 5 -35.12 45.40 -6.69
CA LEU A 5 -34.28 44.94 -5.58
C LEU A 5 -33.86 43.51 -5.92
N LEU A 6 -32.64 43.34 -6.42
CA LEU A 6 -31.97 42.05 -6.51
C LEU A 6 -31.24 41.81 -5.18
N SER A 7 -31.77 40.88 -4.37
CA SER A 7 -31.07 40.35 -3.19
C SER A 7 -29.98 39.39 -3.64
N VAL A 8 -28.72 39.78 -3.49
CA VAL A 8 -27.57 38.87 -3.67
C VAL A 8 -27.34 38.13 -2.36
N ALA A 9 -27.72 36.86 -2.31
CA ALA A 9 -27.40 35.96 -1.20
C ALA A 9 -25.95 35.47 -1.37
N LEU A 10 -25.06 35.90 -0.46
CA LEU A 10 -23.66 35.49 -0.41
C LEU A 10 -23.56 34.11 0.26
N ALA A 11 -23.49 33.04 -0.53
CA ALA A 11 -23.24 31.69 -0.02
C ALA A 11 -21.76 31.55 0.36
N VAL A 12 -21.47 31.54 1.66
CA VAL A 12 -20.14 31.23 2.19
C VAL A 12 -19.92 29.73 2.05
N VAL A 13 -19.17 29.33 1.02
CA VAL A 13 -18.68 27.95 0.87
C VAL A 13 -17.54 27.75 1.87
N LEU A 14 -17.80 26.95 2.91
CA LEU A 14 -16.77 26.44 3.81
C LEU A 14 -15.84 25.50 3.03
N ALA A 15 -14.77 26.06 2.45
CA ALA A 15 -13.66 25.27 1.95
C ALA A 15 -12.97 24.60 3.14
N GLN A 16 -13.39 23.38 3.46
CA GLN A 16 -12.64 22.54 4.40
C GLN A 16 -11.26 22.29 3.78
N PRO A 17 -10.15 22.57 4.49
CA PRO A 17 -8.84 22.21 4.01
C PRO A 17 -8.79 20.68 3.95
N VAL A 18 -8.89 20.13 2.74
CA VAL A 18 -8.43 18.76 2.48
C VAL A 18 -6.97 18.77 2.88
N MET A 19 -6.66 18.20 4.05
CA MET A 19 -5.30 17.98 4.52
C MET A 19 -4.61 17.12 3.48
N ALA A 20 -3.95 17.76 2.51
CA ALA A 20 -3.21 17.10 1.46
C ALA A 20 -2.16 16.22 2.15
N GLN A 21 -2.41 14.92 2.14
CA GLN A 21 -1.55 13.98 2.84
C GLN A 21 -0.21 13.99 2.10
N LYS A 22 0.81 14.61 2.70
CA LYS A 22 2.11 14.84 2.08
C LYS A 22 2.61 13.51 1.50
N THR A 23 2.87 13.52 0.19
CA THR A 23 3.35 12.33 -0.51
C THR A 23 4.70 11.95 0.06
N ARG A 24 4.78 10.76 0.68
CA ARG A 24 6.01 10.25 1.27
C ARG A 24 6.79 9.48 0.20
N THR A 25 8.05 9.83 0.01
CA THR A 25 8.98 9.07 -0.81
C THR A 25 9.71 8.08 0.08
N TYR A 26 9.61 6.80 -0.22
CA TYR A 26 10.33 5.74 0.46
C TYR A 26 11.61 5.42 -0.31
N ALA A 27 12.74 5.32 0.40
CA ALA A 27 14.05 5.05 -0.16
C ALA A 27 14.82 4.08 0.74
N GLY A 28 15.97 3.57 0.25
CA GLY A 28 16.84 2.70 1.02
C GLY A 28 16.13 1.45 1.56
N GLU A 29 16.27 1.22 2.86
CA GLU A 29 15.69 0.06 3.55
C GLU A 29 14.17 0.04 3.54
N GLU A 30 13.49 1.18 3.72
CA GLU A 30 12.02 1.23 3.66
C GLU A 30 11.50 0.82 2.28
N ALA A 31 12.19 1.25 1.21
CA ALA A 31 11.83 0.85 -0.15
C ALA A 31 12.11 -0.64 -0.41
N ALA A 32 13.13 -1.21 0.23
CA ALA A 32 13.42 -2.64 0.17
C ALA A 32 12.37 -3.46 0.94
N ALA A 33 11.94 -3.00 2.12
CA ALA A 33 10.85 -3.60 2.89
C ALA A 33 9.53 -3.57 2.11
N LEU A 34 9.21 -2.45 1.46
CA LEU A 34 8.02 -2.35 0.60
C LEU A 34 8.05 -3.33 -0.58
N ARG A 35 9.20 -3.51 -1.23
CA ARG A 35 9.36 -4.55 -2.27
C ARG A 35 9.13 -5.94 -1.69
N CYS A 36 9.66 -6.18 -0.50
CA CYS A 36 9.53 -7.46 0.19
C CYS A 36 8.07 -7.80 0.50
N SER A 37 7.39 -6.88 1.17
CA SER A 37 5.97 -6.96 1.47
C SER A 37 5.12 -7.18 0.22
N ASN A 38 5.38 -6.44 -0.86
CA ASN A 38 4.62 -6.59 -2.11
C ASN A 38 4.81 -7.99 -2.73
N ALA A 39 6.05 -8.50 -2.76
CA ALA A 39 6.34 -9.83 -3.30
C ALA A 39 5.64 -10.95 -2.49
N LEU A 40 5.65 -10.85 -1.16
CA LEU A 40 4.96 -11.79 -0.27
C LEU A 40 3.45 -11.77 -0.49
N ALA A 41 2.83 -10.58 -0.46
CA ALA A 41 1.40 -10.43 -0.63
C ALA A 41 0.91 -10.93 -2.00
N LEU A 42 1.58 -10.53 -3.08
CA LEU A 42 1.18 -10.98 -4.42
C LEU A 42 1.36 -12.48 -4.60
N THR A 43 2.40 -13.07 -3.99
CA THR A 43 2.58 -14.52 -4.01
C THR A 43 1.48 -15.24 -3.25
N ALA A 44 1.10 -14.78 -2.06
CA ALA A 44 0.00 -15.35 -1.30
C ALA A 44 -1.31 -15.35 -2.12
N ILE A 45 -1.62 -14.23 -2.77
CA ILE A 45 -2.79 -14.12 -3.64
C ILE A 45 -2.68 -15.03 -4.87
N ALA A 46 -1.52 -15.10 -5.52
CA ALA A 46 -1.32 -15.93 -6.71
C ALA A 46 -1.43 -17.43 -6.39
N LEU A 47 -0.80 -17.89 -5.31
CA LEU A 47 -0.88 -19.29 -4.86
C LEU A 47 -2.31 -19.66 -4.46
N SER A 48 -3.00 -18.77 -3.72
CA SER A 48 -4.40 -19.01 -3.34
C SER A 48 -5.33 -19.07 -4.56
N ARG A 49 -5.15 -18.19 -5.54
CA ARG A 49 -5.93 -18.23 -6.80
C ARG A 49 -5.65 -19.48 -7.64
N ALA A 50 -4.46 -20.05 -7.53
CA ALA A 50 -4.09 -21.30 -8.17
C ALA A 50 -4.48 -22.52 -7.33
N GLU A 51 -5.19 -22.34 -6.21
CA GLU A 51 -5.60 -23.40 -5.26
C GLU A 51 -4.40 -24.22 -4.72
N LEU A 52 -3.22 -23.60 -4.68
CA LEU A 52 -1.98 -24.23 -4.20
C LEU A 52 -1.76 -24.05 -2.69
N ILE A 53 -2.52 -23.16 -2.05
CA ILE A 53 -2.54 -22.95 -0.61
C ILE A 53 -3.99 -22.71 -0.16
N ALA A 54 -4.31 -23.13 1.05
CA ALA A 54 -5.56 -22.86 1.74
C ALA A 54 -5.65 -21.38 2.17
N ASP A 55 -6.87 -20.94 2.46
CA ASP A 55 -7.13 -19.56 2.89
C ASP A 55 -6.38 -19.19 4.17
N VAL A 56 -6.24 -20.12 5.11
CA VAL A 56 -5.48 -19.90 6.35
C VAL A 56 -4.01 -19.61 6.07
N GLU A 57 -3.40 -20.29 5.10
CA GLU A 57 -1.99 -20.08 4.72
C GLU A 57 -1.81 -18.73 4.03
N LYS A 58 -2.76 -18.36 3.15
CA LYS A 58 -2.83 -17.02 2.56
C LYS A 58 -2.91 -15.94 3.64
N GLU A 59 -3.80 -16.10 4.62
CA GLU A 59 -3.98 -15.15 5.72
C GLU A 59 -2.71 -14.99 6.55
N VAL A 60 -2.01 -16.08 6.87
CA VAL A 60 -0.72 -16.04 7.55
C VAL A 60 0.31 -15.25 6.73
N MET A 61 0.44 -15.52 5.42
CA MET A 61 1.39 -14.79 4.56
C MET A 61 1.05 -13.29 4.45
N LEU A 62 -0.23 -12.93 4.39
CA LEU A 62 -0.68 -11.54 4.42
C LEU A 62 -0.41 -10.90 5.79
N GLY A 63 -0.58 -11.64 6.89
CA GLY A 63 -0.22 -11.20 8.24
C GLY A 63 1.27 -10.88 8.36
N VAL A 64 2.15 -11.73 7.83
CA VAL A 64 3.60 -11.47 7.76
C VAL A 64 3.89 -10.19 6.97
N THR A 65 3.19 -9.98 5.85
CA THR A 65 3.32 -8.75 5.06
C THR A 65 3.02 -7.51 5.90
N VAL A 66 1.91 -7.53 6.66
CA VAL A 66 1.52 -6.43 7.55
C VAL A 66 2.57 -6.20 8.64
N LEU A 67 3.09 -7.25 9.25
CA LEU A 67 4.13 -7.14 10.28
C LEU A 67 5.42 -6.51 9.74
N ILE A 68 5.83 -6.85 8.51
CA ILE A 68 6.99 -6.20 7.85
C ILE A 68 6.72 -4.70 7.67
N LEU A 69 5.54 -4.31 7.20
CA LEU A 69 5.18 -2.90 7.03
C LEU A 69 5.14 -2.14 8.36
N GLU A 70 4.62 -2.76 9.41
CA GLU A 70 4.52 -2.11 10.72
C GLU A 70 5.88 -1.88 11.37
N ARG A 71 6.82 -2.82 11.19
CA ARG A 71 8.15 -2.73 11.81
C ARG A 71 9.17 -1.95 10.99
N HIS A 72 9.12 -2.07 9.65
CA HIS A 72 10.21 -1.63 8.77
C HIS A 72 9.83 -0.51 7.80
N VAL A 73 8.57 -0.06 7.82
CA VAL A 73 8.09 1.05 6.99
C VAL A 73 7.40 2.07 7.89
N SER A 74 7.95 3.27 7.93
CA SER A 74 7.36 4.36 8.70
C SER A 74 6.19 5.02 7.97
N GLY A 75 5.50 5.92 8.67
CA GLY A 75 4.33 6.62 8.15
C GLY A 75 3.01 5.95 8.54
N THR A 76 1.90 6.55 8.12
CA THR A 76 0.57 6.07 8.47
C THR A 76 0.21 4.82 7.67
N TRP A 77 -0.73 4.01 8.18
CA TRP A 77 -1.25 2.86 7.45
C TRP A 77 -1.70 3.22 6.02
N GLN A 78 -2.38 4.36 5.85
CA GLN A 78 -2.81 4.84 4.52
C GLN A 78 -1.64 5.21 3.59
N GLN A 79 -0.51 5.65 4.14
CA GLN A 79 0.69 5.90 3.34
C GLN A 79 1.39 4.60 2.95
N LYS A 80 1.45 3.61 3.85
CA LYS A 80 2.02 2.27 3.56
C LYS A 80 1.19 1.52 2.51
N LYS A 81 -0.14 1.53 2.65
CA LYS A 81 -1.07 0.93 1.70
C LYS A 81 -0.90 1.50 0.29
N ARG A 82 -0.88 2.82 0.15
CA ARG A 82 -0.63 3.48 -1.14
C ARG A 82 0.74 3.13 -1.73
N ALA A 83 1.77 3.01 -0.89
CA ALA A 83 3.08 2.59 -1.36
C ALA A 83 3.07 1.15 -1.92
N LEU A 84 2.32 0.24 -1.30
CA LEU A 84 2.10 -1.10 -1.83
C LEU A 84 1.30 -1.11 -3.14
N GLU A 85 0.25 -0.28 -3.25
CA GLU A 85 -0.51 -0.14 -4.50
C GLU A 85 0.41 0.29 -5.65
N VAL A 86 1.27 1.29 -5.41
CA VAL A 86 2.28 1.73 -6.39
C VAL A 86 3.27 0.61 -6.72
N MET A 87 3.70 -0.19 -5.73
CA MET A 87 4.61 -1.32 -5.97
C MET A 87 3.97 -2.41 -6.82
N ARG A 88 2.69 -2.71 -6.58
CA ARG A 88 1.90 -3.64 -7.39
C ARG A 88 1.78 -3.15 -8.82
N ASP A 89 1.44 -1.88 -9.02
CA ASP A 89 1.16 -1.32 -10.35
C ASP A 89 2.43 -1.18 -11.21
N ARG A 90 3.63 -1.20 -10.59
CA ARG A 90 4.93 -1.12 -11.27
C ARG A 90 5.43 -2.45 -11.83
N ARG A 91 4.85 -3.60 -11.47
CA ARG A 91 5.39 -4.91 -11.85
C ARG A 91 4.32 -5.82 -12.39
N SER A 92 4.66 -6.59 -13.42
CA SER A 92 3.79 -7.67 -13.87
C SER A 92 3.70 -8.77 -12.79
N VAL A 93 2.62 -9.53 -12.81
CA VAL A 93 2.46 -10.71 -11.93
C VAL A 93 3.60 -11.72 -12.15
N PRO A 94 4.00 -12.06 -13.40
CA PRO A 94 5.16 -12.92 -13.64
C PRO A 94 6.47 -12.40 -13.03
N ASP A 95 6.80 -11.11 -13.21
CA ASP A 95 8.03 -10.52 -12.65
C ASP A 95 8.04 -10.58 -11.11
N THR A 96 6.87 -10.42 -10.50
CA THR A 96 6.74 -10.48 -9.04
C THR A 96 6.91 -11.91 -8.50
N LEU A 97 6.36 -12.91 -9.21
CA LEU A 97 6.52 -14.32 -8.83
C LEU A 97 7.98 -14.80 -9.00
N ASP A 98 8.65 -14.33 -10.05
CA ASP A 98 10.07 -14.60 -10.25
C ASP A 98 10.93 -13.94 -9.14
N ASP A 99 10.61 -12.70 -8.78
CA ASP A 99 11.27 -11.99 -7.67
C ASP A 99 11.04 -12.71 -6.34
N TYR A 100 9.83 -13.21 -6.07
CA TYR A 100 9.56 -14.04 -4.89
C TYR A 100 10.41 -15.30 -4.88
N ARG A 101 10.44 -16.06 -5.99
CA ARG A 101 11.23 -17.30 -6.06
C ARG A 101 12.72 -17.07 -5.77
N ARG A 102 13.27 -15.98 -6.27
CA ARG A 102 14.69 -15.64 -6.08
C ARG A 102 14.99 -15.03 -4.72
N ASN A 103 14.06 -14.24 -4.18
CA ASN A 103 14.38 -13.32 -3.09
C ASN A 103 13.58 -13.56 -1.80
N ALA A 104 12.52 -14.37 -1.76
CA ALA A 104 11.66 -14.53 -0.57
C ALA A 104 12.43 -14.89 0.71
N VAL A 105 13.36 -15.85 0.65
CA VAL A 105 14.17 -16.26 1.81
C VAL A 105 15.14 -15.15 2.23
N LYS A 106 15.66 -14.38 1.28
CA LYS A 106 16.52 -13.22 1.57
C LYS A 106 15.71 -12.08 2.20
N CYS A 107 14.50 -11.88 1.69
CA CYS A 107 13.49 -10.94 2.15
C CYS A 107 13.23 -11.08 3.66
N LEU A 108 12.84 -12.27 4.08
CA LEU A 108 12.43 -12.55 5.46
C LEU A 108 13.61 -12.51 6.43
N ARG A 109 14.83 -12.80 5.95
CA ARG A 109 16.06 -12.61 6.74
C ARG A 109 16.41 -11.14 6.90
N GLN A 110 16.20 -10.32 5.87
CA GLN A 110 16.50 -8.89 5.91
C GLN A 110 15.47 -8.12 6.75
N PHE A 111 14.21 -8.56 6.76
CA PHE A 111 13.12 -7.90 7.45
C PHE A 111 12.43 -8.85 8.44
N PRO A 112 13.07 -9.13 9.60
CA PRO A 112 12.52 -10.03 10.61
C PRO A 112 11.23 -9.47 11.24
N ILE A 113 10.33 -10.38 11.61
CA ILE A 113 9.01 -10.05 12.19
C ILE A 113 8.87 -10.48 13.66
N ASN A 114 9.92 -11.06 14.24
CA ASN A 114 10.03 -11.45 15.64
C ASN A 114 10.92 -10.46 16.39
#